data_AF-A0A9W3PJW9-F1
#
_entry.id   AF-A0A9W3PJW9-F1
#
_cell.length_a   1.000
_cell.length_b   1.000
_cell.length_c   1.000
_cell.angle_alpha   90.00
_cell.angle_beta   90.00
_cell.angle_gamma   90.00
#
_symmetry.space_group_name_H-M   'P 1'
#
loop_
_entity.id
_entity.type
_entity.pdbx_description
1 polymer ?
#
loop_
_entity_poly.entity_id
_entity_poly.type
_entity_poly.pdbx_seq_one_letter_code
_entity_poly.pdbx_strand_id
1 'polypeptide(L)'
;MKSQKELIYHFRKFWDFEYIALEKKGLGFPKLEEAIFHYNMHKSDENLKFQECWIHREFVDGEELRTVQITYEDSNINRVVRLWGSKREKDGKVLAMTMDFLNMETKELECEIDILNKGGDN
;
A
#
# COMPACT_ATOMS: atom_id res chain seq x y z
N MET A 1 19.26 -17.95 -3.75
CA MET A 1 18.15 -18.46 -2.90
C MET A 1 16.85 -18.15 -3.62
N LYS A 2 15.85 -19.03 -3.57
CA LYS A 2 14.51 -18.69 -4.08
C LYS A 2 13.92 -17.59 -3.20
N SER A 3 13.23 -16.63 -3.80
CA SER A 3 12.45 -15.65 -3.05
C SER A 3 11.44 -16.38 -2.16
N GLN A 4 11.42 -16.04 -0.88
CA GLN A 4 10.44 -16.55 0.09
C GLN A 4 9.57 -15.38 0.53
N LYS A 5 8.25 -15.54 0.39
CA LYS A 5 7.24 -14.56 0.80
C LYS A 5 6.40 -15.14 1.92
N GLU A 6 6.38 -14.47 3.07
CA GLU A 6 5.66 -14.83 4.27
C GLU A 6 4.58 -13.78 4.54
N LEU A 7 3.33 -14.21 4.73
CA LEU A 7 2.23 -13.33 5.12
C LEU A 7 2.36 -12.98 6.61
N ILE A 8 2.43 -11.69 6.92
CA ILE A 8 2.40 -11.19 8.30
C ILE A 8 0.95 -10.90 8.70
N TYR A 9 0.25 -10.09 7.89
CA TYR A 9 -1.15 -9.72 8.13
C TYR A 9 -1.95 -9.65 6.84
N HIS A 10 -3.22 -10.07 6.93
CA HIS A 10 -4.26 -9.80 5.93
C HIS A 10 -5.47 -9.18 6.63
N PHE A 11 -5.74 -7.91 6.35
CA PHE A 11 -6.90 -7.20 6.88
C PHE A 11 -7.97 -7.11 5.80
N ARG A 12 -9.19 -7.52 6.13
CA ARG A 12 -10.40 -7.32 5.29
C ARG A 12 -11.44 -6.41 5.93
N LYS A 13 -11.17 -5.97 7.17
CA LYS A 13 -12.02 -5.05 7.93
C LYS A 13 -11.23 -3.79 8.19
N PHE A 14 -11.85 -2.64 7.89
CA PHE A 14 -11.22 -1.34 8.06
C PHE A 14 -10.77 -1.11 9.51
N TRP A 15 -11.63 -1.37 10.49
CA TRP A 15 -11.30 -1.13 11.91
C TRP A 15 -10.09 -1.93 12.41
N ASP A 16 -9.93 -3.18 11.97
CA ASP A 16 -8.76 -3.99 12.34
C ASP A 16 -7.48 -3.42 11.70
N PHE A 17 -7.59 -2.99 10.44
CA PHE A 17 -6.50 -2.33 9.72
C PHE A 17 -6.12 -1.01 10.37
N GLU A 18 -7.08 -0.12 10.64
CA GLU A 18 -6.85 1.18 11.24
C GLU A 18 -6.17 1.04 12.60
N TYR A 19 -6.73 0.21 13.49
CA TYR A 19 -6.18 0.02 14.82
C TYR A 19 -4.78 -0.62 14.78
N ILE A 20 -4.62 -1.75 14.09
CA ILE A 20 -3.37 -2.52 14.15
C ILE A 20 -2.30 -1.89 13.26
N ALA A 21 -2.63 -1.60 12.00
CA ALA A 21 -1.64 -1.17 11.02
C ALA A 21 -1.29 0.31 11.19
N LEU A 22 -2.27 1.19 11.41
CA LEU A 22 -2.05 2.64 11.44
C LEU A 22 -1.80 3.16 12.86
N GLU A 23 -2.71 2.91 13.82
CA GLU A 23 -2.59 3.44 15.19
C GLU A 23 -1.45 2.77 15.97
N LYS A 24 -1.36 1.44 15.92
CA LYS A 24 -0.32 0.66 16.60
C LYS A 24 0.97 0.53 15.80
N LYS A 25 1.10 1.24 14.67
CA LYS A 25 2.27 1.22 13.79
C LYS A 25 2.63 -0.19 13.29
N GLY A 26 1.64 -1.07 13.18
CA GLY A 26 1.81 -2.44 12.67
C GLY A 26 2.13 -2.51 11.17
N LEU A 27 1.81 -1.46 10.39
CA LEU A 27 2.24 -1.34 9.00
C LEU A 27 3.76 -1.37 8.93
N GLY A 28 4.43 -0.68 9.87
CA GLY A 28 5.87 -0.62 9.97
C GLY A 28 6.50 0.01 8.74
N PHE A 29 5.80 0.92 8.05
CA PHE A 29 6.23 1.50 6.78
C PHE A 29 5.84 2.99 6.70
N PRO A 30 6.60 3.88 7.36
CA PRO A 30 6.19 5.27 7.56
C PRO A 30 5.86 6.06 6.28
N LYS A 31 6.66 5.93 5.20
CA LYS A 31 6.38 6.64 3.94
C LYS A 31 5.06 6.18 3.29
N LEU A 32 4.73 4.89 3.39
CA LEU A 32 3.47 4.39 2.86
C LEU A 32 2.29 4.74 3.78
N GLU A 33 2.48 4.75 5.10
CA GLU A 33 1.49 5.29 6.05
C GLU A 33 1.11 6.73 5.68
N GLU A 34 2.10 7.56 5.33
CA GLU A 34 1.87 8.94 4.90
C GLU A 34 1.05 9.00 3.59
N ALA A 35 1.39 8.19 2.59
CA ALA A 35 0.65 8.15 1.33
C ALA A 35 -0.81 7.67 1.53
N ILE A 36 -1.03 6.69 2.40
CA ILE A 36 -2.36 6.22 2.79
C ILE A 36 -3.14 7.34 3.48
N PHE A 37 -2.50 8.04 4.42
CA PHE A 37 -3.12 9.14 5.15
C PHE A 37 -3.53 10.28 4.22
N HIS A 38 -2.66 10.71 3.30
CA HIS A 38 -2.99 11.73 2.29
C HIS A 38 -4.15 11.28 1.39
N TYR A 39 -4.10 10.03 0.91
CA TYR A 39 -5.15 9.52 0.02
C TYR A 39 -6.52 9.45 0.73
N ASN A 40 -6.56 8.98 1.98
CA ASN A 40 -7.79 8.95 2.79
C ASN A 40 -8.28 10.38 3.11
N MET A 41 -7.41 11.30 3.54
CA MET A 41 -7.80 12.68 3.91
C MET A 41 -8.41 13.47 2.75
N HIS A 42 -7.93 13.26 1.52
CA HIS A 42 -8.42 13.98 0.34
C HIS A 42 -9.81 13.50 -0.15
N LYS A 43 -10.35 12.43 0.44
CA LYS A 43 -11.60 11.80 0.01
C LYS A 43 -12.54 11.67 1.21
N SER A 44 -13.44 12.64 1.36
CA SER A 44 -14.52 12.58 2.36
C SER A 44 -15.30 11.25 2.28
N ASP A 45 -15.41 10.57 3.42
CA ASP A 45 -15.56 9.12 3.68
C ASP A 45 -16.63 8.29 2.93
N GLU A 46 -17.60 8.86 2.21
CA GLU A 46 -18.70 8.04 1.66
C GLU A 46 -18.34 7.26 0.40
N ASN A 47 -17.36 7.74 -0.37
CA ASN A 47 -17.05 7.22 -1.70
C ASN A 47 -15.76 6.39 -1.75
N LEU A 48 -15.06 6.26 -0.62
CA LEU A 48 -13.84 5.48 -0.53
C LEU A 48 -14.06 4.27 0.38
N LYS A 49 -14.09 3.09 -0.22
CA LYS A 49 -14.34 1.84 0.50
C LYS A 49 -13.08 1.01 0.57
N PHE A 50 -12.54 0.88 1.78
CA PHE A 50 -11.48 -0.09 2.08
C PHE A 50 -11.92 -1.51 1.71
N GLN A 51 -11.09 -2.22 0.95
CA GLN A 51 -11.32 -3.62 0.58
C GLN A 51 -10.44 -4.53 1.42
N GLU A 52 -9.12 -4.31 1.35
CA GLU A 52 -8.15 -5.13 2.05
C GLU A 52 -6.77 -4.49 2.13
N CYS A 53 -5.98 -4.95 3.09
CA CYS A 53 -4.57 -4.64 3.23
C CYS A 53 -3.77 -5.93 3.48
N TRP A 54 -2.67 -6.09 2.75
CA TRP A 54 -1.74 -7.20 2.83
C TRP A 54 -0.39 -6.69 3.29
N ILE A 55 0.20 -7.33 4.30
CA ILE A 55 1.55 -7.06 4.77
C ILE A 55 2.34 -8.35 4.73
N HIS A 56 3.46 -8.34 4.02
CA HIS A 56 4.33 -9.49 3.89
C HIS A 56 5.77 -9.16 4.30
N ARG A 57 6.47 -10.21 4.67
CA ARG A 57 7.93 -10.29 4.70
C ARG A 57 8.39 -11.04 3.45
N GLU A 58 9.35 -10.50 2.74
CA GLU A 58 9.95 -11.12 1.55
C GLU A 58 11.46 -11.18 1.68
N PHE A 59 12.09 -12.28 1.26
CA PHE A 59 13.53 -12.40 1.18
C PHE A 59 13.97 -12.41 -0.27
N VAL A 60 14.73 -11.39 -0.70
CA VAL A 60 15.22 -11.24 -2.08
C VAL A 60 16.74 -11.07 -2.02
N ASP A 61 17.48 -11.98 -2.66
CA ASP A 61 18.96 -11.98 -2.69
C ASP A 61 19.63 -11.85 -1.30
N GLY A 62 19.00 -12.42 -0.27
CA GLY A 62 19.48 -12.39 1.11
C GLY A 62 19.10 -11.11 1.88
N GLU A 63 18.38 -10.18 1.26
CA GLU A 63 17.81 -9.01 1.93
C GLU A 63 16.36 -9.27 2.36
N GLU A 64 16.05 -8.92 3.61
CA GLU A 64 14.68 -8.91 4.13
C GLU A 64 13.98 -7.61 3.73
N LEU A 65 12.83 -7.76 3.06
CA LEU A 65 11.96 -6.70 2.61
C LEU A 65 10.61 -6.81 3.31
N ARG A 66 10.01 -5.66 3.58
CA ARG A 66 8.61 -5.55 3.95
C ARG A 66 7.85 -5.04 2.74
N THR A 67 6.82 -5.77 2.33
CA THR A 67 5.93 -5.35 1.24
C THR A 67 4.51 -5.17 1.76
N VAL A 68 3.87 -4.12 1.29
CA VAL A 68 2.53 -3.73 1.72
C VAL A 68 1.70 -3.40 0.50
N GLN A 69 0.46 -3.87 0.48
CA GLN A 69 -0.54 -3.52 -0.52
C GLN A 69 -1.84 -3.20 0.17
N ILE A 70 -2.44 -2.05 -0.13
CA ILE A 70 -3.79 -1.71 0.31
C ILE A 70 -4.66 -1.40 -0.90
N THR A 71 -5.89 -1.87 -0.87
CA THR A 71 -6.83 -1.77 -1.96
C THR A 71 -8.11 -1.08 -1.49
N TYR A 72 -8.56 -0.12 -2.28
CA TYR A 72 -9.80 0.61 -2.09
C TYR A 72 -10.67 0.53 -3.35
N GLU A 73 -11.98 0.64 -3.18
CA GLU A 73 -12.89 1.07 -4.25
C GLU A 73 -13.16 2.56 -4.06
N ASP A 74 -12.81 3.39 -5.05
CA ASP A 74 -13.07 4.84 -5.06
C ASP A 74 -14.15 5.13 -6.11
N SER A 75 -15.39 5.29 -5.64
CA SER A 75 -16.54 5.57 -6.50
C SER A 75 -16.51 6.98 -7.11
N ASN A 76 -15.75 7.93 -6.54
CA ASN A 76 -15.63 9.27 -7.12
C ASN A 76 -14.97 9.25 -8.50
N ILE A 77 -13.98 8.39 -8.67
CA ILE A 77 -13.24 8.23 -9.92
C ILE A 77 -13.63 6.96 -10.67
N ASN A 78 -14.56 6.18 -10.12
CA ASN A 78 -15.00 4.89 -10.63
C ASN A 78 -13.80 3.94 -10.89
N ARG A 79 -12.89 3.81 -9.91
CA ARG A 79 -11.72 2.93 -10.00
C ARG A 79 -11.52 2.12 -8.72
N VAL A 80 -10.84 0.99 -8.87
CA VAL A 80 -10.13 0.37 -7.75
C VAL A 80 -8.77 1.05 -7.64
N VAL A 81 -8.42 1.51 -6.45
CA VAL A 81 -7.12 2.11 -6.18
C VAL A 81 -6.30 1.18 -5.33
N ARG A 82 -5.10 0.86 -5.80
CA ARG A 82 -4.14 0.03 -5.06
C ARG A 82 -2.90 0.84 -4.77
N LEU A 83 -2.66 1.09 -3.49
CA LEU A 83 -1.39 1.63 -3.01
C LEU A 83 -0.49 0.45 -2.65
N TRP A 84 0.68 0.39 -3.26
CA TRP A 84 1.65 -0.66 -3.01
C TRP A 84 3.02 -0.06 -2.68
N GLY A 85 3.78 -0.75 -1.83
CA GLY A 85 5.16 -0.39 -1.60
C GLY A 85 6.00 -1.54 -1.08
N SER A 86 7.30 -1.41 -1.29
CA SER A 86 8.33 -2.25 -0.69
C SER A 86 9.41 -1.41 -0.05
N LYS A 87 9.85 -1.83 1.13
CA LYS A 87 11.04 -1.27 1.77
C LYS A 87 11.93 -2.39 2.28
N ARG A 88 13.19 -2.07 2.44
CA ARG A 88 14.16 -2.91 3.12
C ARG A 88 13.94 -2.84 4.63
N GLU A 89 14.00 -3.97 5.32
CA GLU A 89 13.70 -4.03 6.75
C GLU A 89 14.84 -3.48 7.60
N LYS A 90 16.11 -3.78 7.24
CA LYS A 90 17.30 -3.40 8.03
C LYS A 90 17.51 -1.89 8.20
N ASP A 91 17.20 -1.09 7.19
CA ASP A 91 17.53 0.34 7.14
C ASP A 91 16.32 1.23 6.78
N GLY A 92 15.15 0.62 6.53
CA GLY A 92 13.94 1.33 6.14
C GLY A 92 13.98 1.96 4.74
N LYS A 93 15.02 1.70 3.93
CA LYS A 93 15.12 2.25 2.57
C LYS A 93 13.94 1.77 1.74
N VAL A 94 13.17 2.72 1.23
CA VAL A 94 12.07 2.43 0.30
C VAL A 94 12.66 2.05 -1.06
N LEU A 95 12.20 0.93 -1.60
CA LEU A 95 12.68 0.37 -2.87
C LEU A 95 11.69 0.65 -4.00
N ALA A 96 10.40 0.58 -3.72
CA ALA A 96 9.34 0.93 -4.65
C ALA A 96 8.10 1.42 -3.89
N MET A 97 7.37 2.38 -4.46
CA MET A 97 6.02 2.75 -4.03
C MET A 97 5.22 3.19 -5.25
N THR A 98 4.06 2.58 -5.47
CA THR A 98 3.17 2.90 -6.59
C THR A 98 1.75 3.12 -6.13
N MET A 99 1.01 3.90 -6.92
CA MET A 99 -0.44 4.01 -6.85
C MET A 99 -1.01 3.55 -8.19
N ASP A 100 -1.75 2.46 -8.16
CA ASP A 100 -2.35 1.86 -9.34
C ASP A 100 -3.84 2.19 -9.38
N PHE A 101 -4.33 2.51 -10.57
CA PHE A 101 -5.75 2.69 -10.85
C PHE A 101 -6.18 1.57 -11.77
N LEU A 102 -7.10 0.75 -11.27
CA LEU A 102 -7.64 -0.39 -11.98
C LEU A 102 -9.10 -0.13 -12.34
N ASN A 103 -9.51 -0.68 -13.48
CA ASN A 103 -10.91 -0.69 -13.87
C ASN A 103 -11.77 -1.35 -12.78
N MET A 104 -12.89 -0.74 -12.43
CA MET A 104 -13.71 -1.22 -11.31
C MET A 104 -14.35 -2.59 -11.58
N GLU A 105 -14.67 -2.90 -12.84
CA GLU A 105 -15.34 -4.15 -13.24
C GLU A 105 -14.33 -5.23 -13.61
N THR A 106 -13.42 -4.94 -14.55
CA THR A 106 -12.48 -5.95 -15.10
C THR A 106 -11.28 -6.18 -14.19
N LYS A 107 -11.01 -5.24 -13.26
CA LYS A 107 -9.80 -5.21 -12.42
C LYS A 107 -8.49 -5.14 -13.22
N GLU A 108 -8.55 -4.75 -14.49
CA GLU A 108 -7.36 -4.51 -15.30
C GLU A 108 -6.70 -3.18 -14.92
N LEU A 109 -5.36 -3.15 -14.94
CA LEU A 109 -4.58 -1.94 -14.68
C LEU A 109 -4.76 -0.94 -15.81
N GLU A 110 -5.23 0.26 -15.49
CA GLU A 110 -5.38 1.34 -16.46
C GLU A 110 -4.28 2.40 -16.35
N CYS A 111 -3.79 2.65 -15.13
CA CYS A 111 -2.74 3.63 -14.87
C CYS A 111 -1.93 3.24 -13.63
N GLU A 112 -0.62 3.47 -13.68
CA GLU A 112 0.31 3.30 -12.56
C GLU A 112 1.07 4.62 -12.36
N ILE A 113 1.14 5.08 -11.11
CA ILE A 113 1.90 6.28 -10.72
C ILE A 113 3.00 5.85 -9.76
N ASP A 114 4.25 6.07 -10.14
CA ASP A 114 5.39 5.93 -9.23
C ASP A 114 5.41 7.11 -8.23
N ILE A 115 5.30 6.79 -6.94
CA ILE A 115 5.26 7.77 -5.85
C ILE A 115 6.69 8.19 -5.44
N LEU A 116 7.71 7.35 -5.68
CA LEU A 116 9.09 7.66 -5.31
C LEU A 116 9.71 8.79 -6.13
N ASN A 117 9.26 8.97 -7.37
CA ASN A 117 9.86 9.93 -8.31
C ASN A 117 9.35 11.37 -8.18
N LYS A 118 8.54 11.72 -7.18
CA LYS A 118 8.03 13.09 -7.00
C LYS A 118 8.89 14.01 -6.10
N GLY A 119 10.15 13.65 -5.83
CA GLY A 119 11.01 14.35 -4.85
C GLY A 119 12.41 14.73 -5.34
N GLY A 120 12.58 15.02 -6.63
CA GLY A 120 13.83 15.54 -7.18
C GLY A 120 13.54 16.51 -8.31
N ASP A 121 13.11 17.72 -7.95
CA ASP A 121 13.40 18.99 -8.64
C ASP A 121 12.48 20.09 -8.05
N ASN A 122 12.99 20.75 -6.99
CA ASN A 122 13.00 22.20 -6.79
C ASN A 122 13.53 22.54 -5.39
#